data_AF-A0A1R3VD19-F1
#
_entry.id   AF-A0A1R3VD19-F1
#
_cell.length_a   1.000
_cell.length_b   1.000
_cell.length_c   1.000
_cell.angle_alpha   90.00
_cell.angle_beta   90.00
_cell.angle_gamma   90.00
#
_symmetry.space_group_name_H-M   'P 1'
#
loop_
_entity.id
_entity.type
_entity.pdbx_description
1 polymer ?
#
loop_
_entity_poly.entity_id
_entity_poly.type
_entity_poly.pdbx_seq_one_letter_code
_entity_poly.pdbx_strand_id
1 'polypeptide(L)' 'MVTCSWPKAVHVTFYVRVRFGRLEFVREHCRSYPSY' A
#
# COMPACT_ATOMS: atom_id res chain seq x y z
N MET A 1 -8.78 -10.43 -4.05
CA MET A 1 -8.22 -9.52 -5.07
C MET A 1 -8.70 -8.13 -4.77
N VAL A 2 -7.82 -7.25 -4.29
CA VAL A 2 -8.17 -5.83 -4.13
C VAL A 2 -8.22 -5.19 -5.52
N THR A 3 -9.39 -4.72 -5.95
CA THR A 3 -9.57 -4.01 -7.22
C THR A 3 -9.28 -2.53 -7.02
N CYS A 4 -8.23 -2.02 -7.66
CA CYS A 4 -7.89 -0.59 -7.61
C CYS A 4 -8.63 0.17 -8.71
N SER A 5 -9.41 1.19 -8.33
CA SER A 5 -10.13 2.03 -9.29
C SER A 5 -9.16 2.96 -10.04
N TRP A 6 -9.15 2.86 -11.36
CA TRP A 6 -8.52 3.81 -12.28
C TRP A 6 -9.08 5.23 -12.03
N PRO A 7 -8.31 6.34 -12.16
CA PRO A 7 -7.00 6.51 -12.79
C PRO A 7 -5.77 6.59 -11.88
N LYS A 8 -5.90 6.59 -10.54
CA LYS A 8 -4.78 6.98 -9.65
C LYS A 8 -4.56 6.10 -8.43
N ALA A 9 -5.08 4.87 -8.44
CA ALA A 9 -4.85 3.92 -7.37
C ALA A 9 -3.67 2.98 -7.72
N VAL A 10 -2.63 3.01 -6.90
CA VAL A 10 -1.50 2.06 -6.94
C VAL A 10 -1.85 0.85 -6.10
N HIS A 11 -1.79 -0.34 -6.70
CA HIS A 11 -1.91 -1.60 -5.96
C HIS A 11 -0.62 -1.84 -5.18
N VAL A 12 -0.76 -1.98 -3.87
CA VAL A 12 0.34 -2.24 -2.96
C VAL A 12 0.22 -3.68 -2.49
N THR A 13 1.16 -4.53 -2.91
CA THR A 13 1.25 -5.93 -2.48
C THR A 13 1.48 -6.04 -0.98
N PHE A 14 1.22 -7.20 -0.40
CA PHE A 14 1.59 -7.50 0.99
C PHE A 14 3.11 -7.41 1.19
N TYR A 15 3.56 -6.66 2.21
CA TYR A 15 4.97 -6.60 2.64
C TYR A 15 5.08 -6.31 4.13
N VAL A 16 6.27 -6.60 4.68
CA VAL A 16 6.64 -6.27 6.06
C VAL A 16 7.52 -5.02 6.04
N ARG A 17 7.26 -4.05 6.90
CA ARG A 17 8.10 -2.86 7.07
C ARG A 17 8.41 -2.59 8.53
N VAL A 18 9.48 -1.85 8.78
CA VAL A 18 9.78 -1.32 10.10
C VAL A 18 9.39 0.15 10.15
N ARG A 19 8.55 0.54 11.11
CA ARG A 19 8.15 1.93 11.34
C ARG A 19 8.25 2.24 12.83
N PHE A 20 8.98 3.31 13.18
CA PHE A 20 9.23 3.69 14.58
C PHE A 20 9.72 2.51 15.46
N GLY A 21 10.63 1.69 14.93
CA GLY A 21 11.17 0.52 15.65
C GLY A 21 10.23 -0.66 15.80
N ARG A 22 9.05 -0.65 15.16
CA ARG A 22 8.08 -1.76 15.18
C ARG A 22 7.96 -2.41 13.81
N LEU A 23 7.87 -3.74 13.79
CA LEU A 23 7.51 -4.50 12.60
C LEU A 23 6.00 -4.34 12.34
N GLU A 24 5.67 -3.78 11.18
CA GLU A 24 4.31 -3.62 10.69
C GLU A 24 4.09 -4.58 9.50
N PHE A 25 3.02 -5.37 9.56
CA PHE A 25 2.55 -6.17 8.45
C PHE A 25 1.59 -5.35 7.61
N VAL A 26 2.03 -4.93 6.43
CA VAL A 26 1.21 -4.15 5.51
C VAL A 26 0.45 -5.13 4.63
N ARG A 27 -0.88 -5.12 4.75
CA ARG A 27 -1.77 -5.94 3.92
C ARG A 27 -1.89 -5.37 2.51
N GLU A 28 -2.30 -6.21 1.57
CA GLU A 28 -2.64 -5.78 0.22
C GLU A 28 -3.70 -4.66 0.29
N HIS A 29 -3.41 -3.52 -0.31
CA HIS A 29 -4.35 -2.38 -0.36
C HIS A 29 -4.07 -1.50 -1.58
N CYS A 30 -5.04 -0.66 -1.93
CA CYS A 30 -4.82 0.40 -2.90
C CYS A 30 -4.43 1.68 -2.16
N ARG A 31 -3.45 2.41 -2.70
CA ARG A 31 -3.09 3.75 -2.21
C ARG A 31 -3.15 4.74 -3.37
N SER A 32 -3.53 5.98 -3.10
CA SER A 32 -3.38 7.06 -4.07
C SER A 32 -1.91 7.18 -4.49
N TYR A 33 -1.66 7.44 -5.78
CA TYR A 33 -0.33 7.79 -6.24
C TYR A 33 0.23 8.91 -5.34
N PRO A 34 1.46 8.79 -4.81
CA PRO A 34 2.04 9.86 -4.01
C PRO A 34 2.12 11.10 -4.91
N SER A 35 1.24 12.08 -4.63
CA SER A 35 1.28 13.37 -5.33
C SER A 35 2.66 13.98 -5.05
N TYR A 36 3.39 14.26 -6.12
CA TYR A 36 4.71 14.88 -6.10
C TYR A 36 4.67 16.26 -5.46
#